data_AF-A0A7J5U293-F1
#
_entry.id   AF-A0A7J5U293-F1
#
_cell.length_a   1.000
_cell.length_b   1.000
_cell.length_c   1.000
_cell.angle_alpha   90.00
_cell.angle_beta   90.00
_cell.angle_gamma   90.00
#
_symmetry.space_group_name_H-M   'P 1'
#
loop_
_entity.id
_entity.type
_entity.pdbx_description
1 polymer ?
#
loop_
_entity_poly.entity_id
_entity_poly.type
_entity_poly.pdbx_seq_one_letter_code
_entity_poly.pdbx_strand_id
1 'polypeptide(L)'
;MDNRDLKGLTSTVLKFKVALLETLGASYAEFQNAINGEEPLKFYGLKSQVDEPNEYLIDISDILFWHDPIAYTDELERWQGSIITEQHKATLEFLIESDQMSVFADLVEAVKKKRIAPFVGAGFSKPCHFPLWGEAISQLINRLEGVSRSEERALQPALSYLDLVRGFLNNWQYLEAAQLIYERDQTQIESFVRNKFQLTDNIKLIGPVTLLPEIADGCIITTNFDCVIETVFQDKLKPIRGYMHGIQSQNQFVPKLIQGERCILKLHGDVSDPSTYIFSENQYKDAYGEDGIDYTKPLSKVLRQIFISHSLLFLGCSLSQDMTMTLFKDIVDKREFNIPDHYAILPKHKNHETFLAKETQLLNTKIRPIWYSVGEDENHQLLEALMQLLVDCAKGKARLQL
;
A
#
# COMPACT_ATOMS: atom_id res chain seq x y z
N MET A 1 -47.87 -41.16 -13.53
CA MET A 1 -46.85 -40.34 -14.21
C MET A 1 -46.25 -41.21 -15.30
N ASP A 2 -46.43 -40.86 -16.57
CA ASP A 2 -45.86 -41.65 -17.66
C ASP A 2 -44.32 -41.46 -17.66
N ASN A 3 -43.58 -42.48 -18.10
CA ASN A 3 -42.11 -42.49 -18.05
C ASN A 3 -41.48 -41.35 -18.89
N ARG A 4 -42.27 -40.76 -19.81
CA ARG A 4 -41.90 -39.58 -20.61
C ARG A 4 -41.98 -38.28 -19.81
N ASP A 5 -42.98 -38.12 -18.94
CA ASP A 5 -43.13 -36.92 -18.10
C ASP A 5 -41.99 -36.84 -17.09
N LEU A 6 -41.60 -37.98 -16.51
CA LEU A 6 -40.44 -38.08 -15.61
C LEU A 6 -39.14 -37.66 -16.31
N LYS A 7 -38.91 -38.14 -17.55
CA LYS A 7 -37.72 -37.75 -18.34
C LYS A 7 -37.67 -36.25 -18.64
N GLY A 8 -38.82 -35.63 -18.90
CA GLY A 8 -38.91 -34.18 -19.12
C GLY A 8 -38.55 -33.37 -17.88
N LEU A 9 -39.05 -33.79 -16.71
CA LEU A 9 -38.67 -33.20 -15.42
C LEU A 9 -37.20 -33.40 -15.10
N THR A 10 -36.65 -34.61 -15.29
CA THR A 10 -35.22 -34.89 -15.06
C THR A 10 -34.33 -34.00 -15.93
N SER A 11 -34.66 -33.83 -17.21
CA SER A 11 -33.93 -32.93 -18.12
C SER A 11 -33.93 -31.48 -17.64
N THR A 12 -35.06 -31.01 -17.09
CA THR A 12 -35.19 -29.66 -16.55
C THR A 12 -34.35 -29.46 -15.28
N VAL A 13 -34.38 -30.44 -14.37
CA VAL A 13 -33.54 -30.43 -13.16
C VAL A 13 -32.05 -30.46 -13.53
N LEU A 14 -31.65 -31.25 -14.52
CA LEU A 14 -30.26 -31.32 -14.96
C LEU A 14 -29.77 -29.97 -15.51
N LYS A 15 -30.57 -29.32 -16.35
CA LYS A 15 -30.23 -28.00 -16.91
C LYS A 15 -30.09 -26.93 -15.83
N PHE A 16 -30.98 -26.95 -14.83
CA PHE A 16 -30.88 -26.05 -13.69
C PHE A 16 -29.62 -26.30 -12.87
N LYS A 17 -29.30 -27.57 -12.59
CA LYS A 17 -28.07 -27.95 -11.88
C LYS A 17 -26.82 -27.46 -12.61
N VAL A 18 -26.72 -27.70 -13.92
CA VAL A 18 -25.56 -27.31 -14.73
C VAL A 18 -25.38 -25.78 -14.72
N ALA A 19 -26.43 -25.01 -14.97
CA ALA A 19 -26.34 -23.54 -14.97
C ALA A 19 -25.93 -22.97 -13.59
N LEU A 20 -26.43 -23.57 -12.51
CA LEU A 20 -26.08 -23.16 -11.15
C LEU A 20 -24.63 -23.53 -10.80
N LEU A 21 -24.19 -24.74 -11.17
CA LEU A 21 -22.82 -25.21 -10.98
C LEU A 21 -21.80 -24.42 -11.79
N GLU A 22 -22.13 -24.00 -13.02
CA GLU A 22 -21.27 -23.11 -13.80
C GLU A 22 -21.09 -21.75 -13.11
N THR A 23 -22.16 -21.24 -12.49
CA THR A 23 -22.13 -19.96 -11.78
C THR A 23 -21.34 -20.05 -10.45
N LEU A 24 -21.45 -21.17 -9.73
CA LEU A 24 -20.80 -21.37 -8.43
C LEU A 24 -19.38 -21.92 -8.55
N GLY A 25 -19.15 -22.87 -9.46
CA GLY A 25 -17.87 -23.54 -9.66
C GLY A 25 -16.75 -22.59 -10.06
N ALA A 26 -17.05 -21.53 -10.83
CA ALA A 26 -16.04 -20.53 -11.18
C ALA A 26 -15.49 -19.76 -9.97
N SER A 27 -16.29 -19.59 -8.91
CA SER A 27 -15.89 -18.83 -7.71
C SER A 27 -15.36 -19.71 -6.56
N TYR A 28 -15.68 -21.01 -6.56
CA TYR A 28 -15.41 -21.92 -5.44
C TYR A 28 -14.75 -23.25 -5.86
N ALA A 29 -14.17 -23.34 -7.06
CA ALA A 29 -13.52 -24.55 -7.55
C ALA A 29 -12.47 -25.13 -6.58
N GLU A 30 -11.63 -24.28 -5.98
CA GLU A 30 -10.60 -24.72 -5.04
C GLU A 30 -11.21 -25.34 -3.77
N PHE A 31 -12.30 -24.75 -3.25
CA PHE A 31 -13.05 -25.29 -2.13
C PHE A 31 -13.71 -26.63 -2.48
N GLN A 32 -14.37 -26.70 -3.64
CA GLN A 32 -15.02 -27.91 -4.13
C GLN A 32 -14.01 -29.05 -4.28
N ASN A 33 -12.83 -28.78 -4.84
CA ASN A 33 -11.76 -29.77 -4.93
C ASN A 33 -11.27 -30.21 -3.55
N ALA A 34 -11.10 -29.27 -2.60
CA ALA A 34 -10.63 -29.59 -1.26
C ALA A 34 -11.62 -30.47 -0.47
N ILE A 35 -12.93 -30.23 -0.61
CA ILE A 35 -13.96 -30.98 0.12
C ILE A 35 -14.37 -32.29 -0.58
N ASN A 36 -14.27 -32.36 -1.92
CA ASN A 36 -14.56 -33.59 -2.67
C ASN A 36 -13.49 -34.66 -2.47
N GLY A 37 -12.24 -34.28 -2.19
CA GLY A 37 -11.13 -35.21 -2.01
C GLY A 37 -10.73 -35.92 -3.30
N GLU A 38 -10.01 -37.05 -3.18
CA GLU A 38 -9.49 -37.80 -4.34
C GLU A 38 -10.51 -38.73 -5.01
N GLU A 39 -11.49 -39.26 -4.26
CA GLU A 39 -12.54 -40.14 -4.79
C GLU A 39 -13.95 -39.69 -4.39
N PRO A 40 -14.91 -39.65 -5.34
CA PRO A 40 -16.31 -39.33 -5.05
C PRO A 40 -17.01 -40.44 -4.26
N LEU A 41 -18.13 -40.10 -3.61
CA LEU A 41 -18.94 -41.06 -2.88
C LEU A 41 -19.64 -42.03 -3.85
N LYS A 42 -19.52 -43.33 -3.54
CA LYS A 42 -20.07 -44.44 -4.33
C LYS A 42 -21.36 -44.96 -3.71
N PHE A 43 -22.40 -45.11 -4.51
CA PHE A 43 -23.60 -45.87 -4.11
C PHE A 43 -24.09 -46.78 -5.24
N TYR A 44 -24.73 -47.89 -4.87
CA TYR A 44 -25.13 -48.93 -5.79
C TYR A 44 -26.64 -48.93 -6.04
N GLY A 45 -27.02 -49.13 -7.29
CA GLY A 45 -28.40 -49.32 -7.71
C GLY A 45 -28.99 -50.65 -7.25
N LEU A 46 -30.27 -50.86 -7.58
CA LEU A 46 -30.96 -52.10 -7.27
C LEU A 46 -30.29 -53.29 -7.98
N LYS A 47 -30.03 -54.36 -7.22
CA LYS A 47 -29.41 -55.58 -7.72
C LYS A 47 -30.44 -56.40 -8.51
N SER A 48 -30.15 -56.68 -9.78
CA SER A 48 -30.93 -57.62 -10.60
C SER A 48 -30.36 -59.03 -10.46
N GLN A 49 -31.14 -60.06 -10.78
CA GLN A 49 -30.67 -61.46 -10.78
C GLN A 49 -29.64 -61.77 -11.88
N VAL A 50 -29.44 -60.85 -12.83
CA VAL A 50 -28.66 -61.08 -14.06
C VAL A 50 -27.47 -60.11 -14.22
N ASP A 51 -27.48 -58.95 -13.55
CA ASP A 51 -26.47 -57.89 -13.76
C ASP A 51 -25.89 -57.38 -12.43
N GLU A 52 -24.63 -56.95 -12.48
CA GLU A 52 -24.01 -56.18 -11.40
C GLU A 52 -24.77 -54.84 -11.21
N PRO A 53 -24.94 -54.39 -9.96
CA PRO A 53 -25.67 -53.16 -9.70
C PRO A 53 -24.92 -51.96 -10.28
N ASN A 54 -25.66 -51.06 -10.94
CA ASN A 54 -25.10 -49.81 -11.44
C ASN A 54 -24.43 -49.04 -10.31
N GLU A 55 -23.20 -48.60 -10.55
CA GLU A 55 -22.47 -47.71 -9.66
C GLU A 55 -22.80 -46.25 -10.00
N TYR A 56 -23.08 -45.47 -8.97
CA TYR A 56 -23.32 -44.03 -9.07
C TYR A 56 -22.30 -43.29 -8.22
N LEU A 57 -21.75 -42.22 -8.78
CA LEU A 57 -20.76 -41.37 -8.15
C LEU A 57 -21.38 -40.01 -7.87
N ILE A 58 -21.11 -39.46 -6.70
CA ILE A 58 -21.53 -38.11 -6.33
C ILE A 58 -20.47 -37.41 -5.49
N ASP A 59 -20.28 -36.12 -5.76
CA ASP A 59 -19.34 -35.28 -5.05
C ASP A 59 -19.91 -34.81 -3.69
N ILE A 60 -19.03 -34.66 -2.69
CA ILE A 60 -19.40 -34.22 -1.35
C ILE A 60 -19.92 -32.77 -1.39
N SER A 61 -19.26 -31.90 -2.15
CA SER A 61 -19.70 -30.51 -2.36
C SER A 61 -21.11 -30.44 -2.96
N ASP A 62 -21.45 -31.32 -3.90
CA ASP A 62 -22.79 -31.41 -4.48
C ASP A 62 -23.82 -31.87 -3.44
N ILE A 63 -23.49 -32.88 -2.64
CA ILE A 63 -24.38 -33.34 -1.57
C ILE A 63 -24.67 -32.20 -0.59
N LEU A 64 -23.62 -31.56 -0.08
CA LEU A 64 -23.77 -30.47 0.87
C LEU A 64 -24.56 -29.32 0.25
N PHE A 65 -24.21 -28.88 -0.96
CA PHE A 65 -24.88 -27.75 -1.59
C PHE A 65 -26.39 -27.99 -1.80
N TRP A 66 -26.80 -29.20 -2.20
CA TRP A 66 -28.21 -29.50 -2.51
C TRP A 66 -29.02 -30.00 -1.31
N HIS A 67 -28.40 -30.70 -0.36
CA HIS A 67 -29.09 -31.36 0.75
C HIS A 67 -28.87 -30.70 2.10
N ASP A 68 -27.74 -30.04 2.32
CA ASP A 68 -27.45 -29.29 3.55
C ASP A 68 -26.68 -27.99 3.25
N PRO A 69 -27.37 -26.97 2.72
CA PRO A 69 -26.73 -25.70 2.36
C PRO A 69 -26.07 -24.99 3.54
N ILE A 70 -26.52 -25.26 4.78
CA ILE A 70 -25.94 -24.69 6.00
C ILE A 70 -24.57 -25.33 6.26
N ALA A 71 -24.48 -26.65 6.20
CA ALA A 71 -23.20 -27.34 6.31
C ALA A 71 -22.24 -26.97 5.17
N TYR A 72 -22.74 -26.74 3.95
CA TYR A 72 -21.92 -26.23 2.84
C TYR A 72 -21.28 -24.88 3.17
N THR A 73 -22.08 -23.93 3.70
CA THR A 73 -21.55 -22.61 4.10
C THR A 73 -20.59 -22.71 5.28
N ASP A 74 -20.88 -23.57 6.27
CA ASP A 74 -20.00 -23.77 7.43
C ASP A 74 -18.64 -24.34 7.02
N GLU A 75 -18.61 -25.33 6.12
CA GLU A 75 -17.35 -25.90 5.61
C GLU A 75 -16.60 -24.92 4.71
N LEU A 76 -17.30 -24.11 3.91
CA LEU A 76 -16.68 -23.04 3.14
C LEU A 76 -16.00 -22.02 4.05
N GLU A 77 -16.65 -21.60 5.14
CA GLU A 77 -16.06 -20.69 6.13
C GLU A 77 -14.84 -21.32 6.82
N ARG A 78 -14.91 -22.60 7.20
CA ARG A 78 -13.78 -23.33 7.79
C ARG A 78 -12.59 -23.42 6.84
N TRP A 79 -12.84 -23.77 5.59
CA TRP A 79 -11.81 -23.88 4.56
C TRP A 79 -11.15 -22.52 4.28
N GLN A 80 -11.95 -21.46 4.13
CA GLN A 80 -11.42 -20.10 3.99
C GLN A 80 -10.56 -19.71 5.21
N GLY A 81 -11.02 -20.02 6.42
CA GLY A 81 -10.25 -19.80 7.65
C GLY A 81 -8.92 -20.56 7.66
N SER A 82 -8.90 -21.80 7.19
CA SER A 82 -7.68 -22.62 7.11
C SER A 82 -6.67 -22.07 6.10
N ILE A 83 -7.13 -21.60 4.94
CA ILE A 83 -6.28 -20.97 3.93
C ILE A 83 -5.68 -19.68 4.44
N ILE A 84 -6.50 -18.82 5.05
CA ILE A 84 -6.04 -17.55 5.60
C ILE A 84 -4.99 -17.81 6.69
N THR A 85 -5.17 -18.86 7.50
CA THR A 85 -4.21 -19.25 8.53
C THR A 85 -2.89 -19.72 7.91
N GLU A 86 -2.94 -20.61 6.91
CA GLU A 86 -1.73 -21.11 6.25
C GLU A 86 -1.00 -20.00 5.47
N GLN A 87 -1.75 -19.13 4.78
CA GLN A 87 -1.22 -17.98 4.06
C GLN A 87 -0.41 -17.04 4.97
N HIS A 88 -0.88 -16.83 6.20
CA HIS A 88 -0.25 -15.90 7.15
C HIS A 88 0.73 -16.55 8.11
N LYS A 89 0.86 -17.88 8.10
CA LYS A 89 1.68 -18.64 9.03
C LYS A 89 3.13 -18.15 9.10
N ALA A 90 3.80 -18.04 7.96
CA ALA A 90 5.19 -17.59 7.89
C ALA A 90 5.37 -16.15 8.41
N THR A 91 4.40 -15.27 8.11
CA THR A 91 4.41 -13.87 8.59
C THR A 91 4.21 -13.80 10.11
N LEU A 92 3.32 -14.64 10.66
CA LEU A 92 3.09 -14.73 12.10
C LEU A 92 4.30 -15.30 12.83
N GLU A 93 4.90 -16.38 12.32
CA GLU A 93 6.16 -16.94 12.84
C GLU A 93 7.27 -15.88 12.85
N PHE A 94 7.43 -15.13 11.76
CA PHE A 94 8.37 -14.01 11.69
C PHE A 94 8.13 -12.95 12.77
N LEU A 95 6.88 -12.52 12.98
CA LEU A 95 6.53 -11.52 14.00
C LEU A 95 6.78 -12.01 15.43
N ILE A 96 6.61 -13.31 15.68
CA ILE A 96 6.92 -13.94 16.98
C ILE A 96 8.42 -14.01 17.19
N GLU A 97 9.16 -14.56 16.22
CA GLU A 97 10.61 -14.74 16.31
C GLU A 97 11.37 -13.40 16.41
N SER A 98 10.82 -12.35 15.79
CA SER A 98 11.40 -10.99 15.84
C SER A 98 10.93 -10.15 17.03
N ASP A 99 10.07 -10.67 17.90
CA ASP A 99 9.48 -9.96 19.05
C ASP A 99 8.70 -8.69 18.68
N GLN A 100 7.95 -8.74 17.56
CA GLN A 100 7.20 -7.61 17.02
C GLN A 100 5.67 -7.83 17.04
N MET A 101 5.21 -8.94 17.61
CA MET A 101 3.78 -9.29 17.67
C MET A 101 2.96 -8.23 18.42
N SER A 102 3.47 -7.72 19.54
CA SER A 102 2.75 -6.72 20.34
C SER A 102 2.53 -5.40 19.58
N VAL A 103 3.58 -4.85 18.94
CA VAL A 103 3.45 -3.62 18.15
C VAL A 103 2.56 -3.82 16.93
N PHE A 104 2.61 -4.99 16.29
CA PHE A 104 1.74 -5.33 15.17
C PHE A 104 0.27 -5.43 15.61
N ALA A 105 -0.01 -6.02 16.78
CA ALA A 105 -1.37 -6.09 17.33
C ALA A 105 -1.94 -4.70 17.65
N ASP A 106 -1.13 -3.81 18.22
CA ASP A 106 -1.53 -2.43 18.48
C ASP A 106 -1.86 -1.68 17.16
N LEU A 107 -1.08 -1.92 16.11
CA LEU A 107 -1.33 -1.40 14.76
C LEU A 107 -2.65 -1.93 14.18
N VAL A 108 -2.93 -3.24 14.28
CA VAL A 108 -4.20 -3.84 13.86
C VAL A 108 -5.38 -3.16 14.55
N GLU A 109 -5.30 -2.96 15.87
CA GLU A 109 -6.35 -2.28 16.63
C GLU A 109 -6.51 -0.80 16.23
N ALA A 110 -5.42 -0.12 15.89
CA ALA A 110 -5.49 1.26 15.37
C ALA A 110 -6.18 1.33 14.00
N VAL A 111 -5.92 0.36 13.11
CA VAL A 111 -6.61 0.24 11.81
C VAL A 111 -8.09 -0.06 12.01
N LYS A 112 -8.46 -1.03 12.88
CA LYS A 112 -9.87 -1.35 13.18
C LYS A 112 -10.67 -0.15 13.68
N LYS A 113 -10.03 0.69 14.50
CA LYS A 113 -10.64 1.92 15.03
C LYS A 113 -10.71 3.05 14.00
N LYS A 114 -10.22 2.84 12.77
CA LYS A 114 -10.15 3.84 11.69
C LYS A 114 -9.40 5.11 12.09
N ARG A 115 -8.38 4.97 12.93
CA ARG A 115 -7.55 6.08 13.43
C ARG A 115 -6.16 6.12 12.80
N ILE A 116 -5.97 5.41 11.68
CA ILE A 116 -4.72 5.38 10.94
C ILE A 116 -4.78 6.36 9.78
N ALA A 117 -3.75 7.19 9.66
CA ALA A 117 -3.47 7.98 8.48
C ALA A 117 -2.16 7.48 7.86
N PRO A 118 -2.20 6.78 6.71
CA PRO A 118 -0.99 6.31 6.06
C PRO A 118 -0.15 7.49 5.58
N PHE A 119 1.16 7.40 5.80
CA PHE A 119 2.17 8.27 5.22
C PHE A 119 2.97 7.44 4.21
N VAL A 120 2.74 7.68 2.92
CA VAL A 120 3.20 6.82 1.83
C VAL A 120 4.31 7.50 1.04
N GLY A 121 5.48 6.87 0.96
CA GLY A 121 6.60 7.33 0.16
C GLY A 121 6.71 6.64 -1.21
N ALA A 122 7.76 6.98 -1.96
CA ALA A 122 7.96 6.52 -3.34
C ALA A 122 8.11 5.00 -3.47
N GLY A 123 8.48 4.30 -2.39
CA GLY A 123 8.61 2.85 -2.38
C GLY A 123 7.31 2.10 -2.73
N PHE A 124 6.14 2.70 -2.47
CA PHE A 124 4.85 2.11 -2.85
C PHE A 124 4.49 2.33 -4.32
N SER A 125 5.05 3.35 -4.97
CA SER A 125 4.87 3.58 -6.41
C SER A 125 5.92 2.82 -7.25
N LYS A 126 6.98 2.29 -6.63
CA LYS A 126 8.07 1.56 -7.30
C LYS A 126 7.61 0.33 -8.10
N PRO A 127 6.74 -0.56 -7.58
CA PRO A 127 6.21 -1.69 -8.37
C PRO A 127 5.39 -1.23 -9.59
N CYS A 128 4.83 -0.02 -9.55
CA CYS A 128 4.12 0.59 -10.69
C CYS A 128 5.08 1.31 -11.67
N HIS A 129 6.38 0.98 -11.62
CA HIS A 129 7.46 1.54 -12.44
C HIS A 129 7.77 3.02 -12.25
N PHE A 130 7.34 3.63 -11.14
CA PHE A 130 7.78 4.97 -10.78
C PHE A 130 9.14 4.92 -10.06
N PRO A 131 10.10 5.78 -10.42
CA PRO A 131 11.42 5.77 -9.81
C PRO A 131 11.36 6.29 -8.36
N LEU A 132 12.29 5.82 -7.53
CA LEU A 132 12.60 6.48 -6.27
C LEU A 132 13.23 7.86 -6.55
N TRP A 133 13.15 8.79 -5.61
CA TRP A 133 13.61 10.17 -5.84
C TRP A 133 15.09 10.26 -6.20
N GLY A 134 15.97 9.51 -5.53
CA GLY A 134 17.40 9.45 -5.88
C GLY A 134 17.65 8.90 -7.30
N GLU A 135 16.86 7.92 -7.74
CA GLU A 135 16.93 7.38 -9.10
C GLU A 135 16.44 8.40 -10.13
N ALA A 136 15.38 9.14 -9.79
CA ALA A 136 14.81 10.19 -10.63
C ALA A 136 15.82 11.33 -10.85
N ILE A 137 16.46 11.82 -9.79
CA ILE A 137 17.54 12.82 -9.90
C ILE A 137 18.70 12.27 -10.73
N SER A 138 19.12 11.02 -10.49
CA SER A 138 20.20 10.39 -11.27
C SER A 138 19.87 10.31 -12.78
N GLN A 139 18.62 9.96 -13.13
CA GLN A 139 18.15 9.98 -14.52
C GLN A 139 18.14 11.40 -15.11
N LEU A 140 17.76 12.40 -14.32
CA LEU A 140 17.77 13.79 -14.74
C LEU A 140 19.19 14.29 -15.02
N ILE A 141 20.15 13.98 -14.14
CA ILE A 141 21.58 14.29 -14.35
C ILE A 141 22.07 13.68 -15.67
N ASN A 142 21.82 12.39 -15.89
CA ASN A 142 22.25 11.72 -17.13
C ASN A 142 21.65 12.37 -18.39
N ARG A 143 20.41 12.84 -18.31
CA ARG A 143 19.75 13.58 -19.40
C ARG A 143 20.44 14.93 -19.65
N LEU A 144 20.70 15.70 -18.60
CA LEU A 144 21.34 17.02 -18.69
C LEU A 144 22.79 16.90 -19.20
N GLU A 145 23.52 15.86 -18.81
CA GLU A 145 24.85 15.57 -19.33
C GLU A 145 24.84 15.18 -20.81
N GLY A 146 23.84 14.43 -21.25
CA GLY A 146 23.66 14.11 -22.66
C GLY A 146 23.54 15.37 -23.52
N VAL A 147 22.82 16.38 -23.00
CA VAL A 147 22.73 17.71 -23.62
C VAL A 147 24.08 18.44 -23.53
N SER A 148 24.70 18.48 -22.36
CA SER A 148 25.99 19.15 -22.15
C SER A 148 27.11 18.60 -23.03
N ARG A 149 27.19 17.28 -23.27
CA ARG A 149 28.18 16.68 -24.20
C ARG A 149 27.89 17.01 -25.67
N SER A 150 26.62 17.24 -26.02
CA SER A 150 26.27 17.73 -27.36
C SER A 150 26.69 19.20 -27.54
N GLU A 151 26.62 19.98 -26.47
CA GLU A 151 27.03 21.37 -26.38
C GLU A 151 28.55 21.55 -26.32
N GLU A 152 29.30 20.68 -25.62
CA GLU A 152 30.77 20.64 -25.64
C GLU A 152 31.30 20.39 -27.06
N ARG A 153 30.67 19.48 -27.82
CA ARG A 153 30.97 19.29 -29.25
C ARG A 153 30.68 20.53 -30.09
N ALA A 154 29.83 21.42 -29.58
CA ALA A 154 29.51 22.73 -30.15
C ALA A 154 30.29 23.90 -29.48
N LEU A 155 31.36 23.63 -28.72
CA LEU A 155 32.21 24.59 -27.99
C LEU A 155 31.50 25.40 -26.89
N GLN A 156 30.40 24.90 -26.34
CA GLN A 156 29.75 25.50 -25.17
C GLN A 156 30.27 24.90 -23.86
N PRO A 157 30.28 25.67 -22.75
CA PRO A 157 30.81 25.22 -21.47
C PRO A 157 29.97 24.09 -20.87
N ALA A 158 30.64 23.06 -20.36
CA ALA A 158 30.02 21.95 -19.67
C ALA A 158 29.24 22.39 -18.42
N LEU A 159 28.15 21.70 -18.09
CA LEU A 159 27.35 21.94 -16.89
C LEU A 159 28.08 21.45 -15.61
N SER A 160 29.12 22.18 -15.19
CA SER A 160 29.99 21.85 -14.05
C SER A 160 29.28 21.69 -12.70
N TYR A 161 28.08 22.26 -12.54
CA TYR A 161 27.31 22.11 -11.30
C TYR A 161 26.80 20.67 -11.10
N LEU A 162 26.71 19.85 -12.15
CA LEU A 162 26.23 18.46 -12.06
C LEU A 162 27.16 17.57 -11.22
N ASP A 163 28.45 17.87 -11.16
CA ASP A 163 29.39 17.15 -10.28
C ASP A 163 29.09 17.40 -8.79
N LEU A 164 28.66 18.62 -8.43
CA LEU A 164 28.18 18.92 -7.08
C LEU A 164 26.88 18.18 -6.77
N VAL A 165 25.95 18.12 -7.73
CA VAL A 165 24.69 17.36 -7.59
C VAL A 165 24.97 15.87 -7.35
N ARG A 166 25.94 15.28 -8.06
CA ARG A 166 26.39 13.89 -7.80
C ARG A 166 26.98 13.73 -6.40
N GLY A 167 27.76 14.71 -5.93
CA GLY A 167 28.25 14.74 -4.56
C GLY A 167 27.12 14.67 -3.55
N PHE A 168 26.07 15.48 -3.73
CA PHE A 168 24.88 15.43 -2.88
C PHE A 168 24.16 14.09 -2.95
N LEU A 169 23.98 13.51 -4.15
CA LEU A 169 23.36 12.19 -4.31
C LEU A 169 24.10 11.07 -3.57
N ASN A 170 25.44 11.05 -3.69
CA ASN A 170 26.28 10.05 -3.02
C ASN A 170 26.19 10.15 -1.49
N ASN A 171 25.86 11.34 -0.97
CA ASN A 171 25.67 11.61 0.45
C ASN A 171 24.20 11.52 0.88
N TRP A 172 23.28 11.05 0.02
CA TRP A 172 21.84 10.97 0.29
C TRP A 172 21.16 12.32 0.54
N GLN A 173 21.77 13.42 0.07
CA GLN A 173 21.32 14.81 0.19
C GLN A 173 20.42 15.19 -0.99
N TYR A 174 19.24 14.56 -1.05
CA TYR A 174 18.35 14.71 -2.21
C TYR A 174 17.71 16.08 -2.34
N LEU A 175 17.52 16.78 -1.21
CA LEU A 175 16.93 18.11 -1.20
C LEU A 175 17.90 19.10 -1.85
N GLU A 176 19.15 19.09 -1.40
CA GLU A 176 20.22 19.96 -1.90
C GLU A 176 20.51 19.69 -3.37
N ALA A 177 20.48 18.42 -3.79
CA ALA A 177 20.59 18.02 -5.19
C ALA A 177 19.45 18.60 -6.04
N ALA A 178 18.20 18.47 -5.59
CA ALA A 178 17.03 18.97 -6.31
C ALA A 178 17.01 20.50 -6.37
N GLN A 179 17.35 21.17 -5.27
CA GLN A 179 17.44 22.62 -5.18
C GLN A 179 18.46 23.17 -6.18
N LEU A 180 19.66 22.59 -6.22
CA LEU A 180 20.71 23.06 -7.12
C LEU A 180 20.30 22.91 -8.60
N ILE A 181 19.63 21.82 -8.97
CA ILE A 181 19.08 21.67 -10.33
C ILE A 181 17.96 22.68 -10.58
N TYR A 182 17.05 22.88 -9.61
CA TYR A 182 15.92 23.79 -9.76
C TYR A 182 16.37 25.24 -9.97
N GLU A 183 17.36 25.70 -9.21
CA GLU A 183 17.92 27.06 -9.33
C GLU A 183 18.66 27.30 -10.65
N ARG A 184 19.23 26.25 -11.24
CA ARG A 184 19.97 26.34 -12.50
C ARG A 184 19.11 26.12 -13.73
N ASP A 185 18.20 25.16 -13.67
CA ASP A 185 17.46 24.60 -14.80
C ASP A 185 16.00 24.24 -14.43
N GLN A 186 15.28 25.19 -13.83
CA GLN A 186 13.87 25.04 -13.40
C GLN A 186 12.98 24.34 -14.46
N THR A 187 13.02 24.82 -15.70
CA THR A 187 12.20 24.26 -16.80
C THR A 187 12.50 22.78 -17.06
N GLN A 188 13.76 22.36 -16.92
CA GLN A 188 14.16 20.97 -17.17
C GLN A 188 13.67 20.03 -16.07
N ILE A 189 13.80 20.43 -14.81
CA ILE A 189 13.33 19.60 -13.68
C ILE A 189 11.80 19.52 -13.66
N GLU A 190 11.09 20.63 -13.92
CA GLU A 190 9.62 20.62 -14.01
C GLU A 190 9.13 19.75 -15.16
N SER A 191 9.75 19.87 -16.35
CA SER A 191 9.45 19.02 -17.50
C SER A 191 9.76 17.55 -17.22
N PHE A 192 10.87 17.28 -16.52
CA PHE A 192 11.25 15.92 -16.16
C PHE A 192 10.24 15.30 -15.20
N VAL A 193 9.86 16.00 -14.12
CA VAL A 193 8.86 15.51 -13.15
C VAL A 193 7.54 15.24 -13.87
N ARG A 194 7.07 16.18 -14.68
CA ARG A 194 5.84 16.03 -15.47
C ARG A 194 5.87 14.80 -16.36
N ASN A 195 6.97 14.55 -17.08
CA ASN A 195 7.04 13.42 -18.01
C ASN A 195 7.27 12.07 -17.32
N LYS A 196 7.91 12.05 -16.14
CA LYS A 196 8.27 10.81 -15.45
C LYS A 196 7.22 10.33 -14.46
N PHE A 197 6.53 11.25 -13.78
CA PHE A 197 5.56 10.90 -12.73
C PHE A 197 4.11 10.98 -13.21
N GLN A 198 3.87 11.36 -14.47
CA GLN A 198 2.52 11.31 -15.04
C GLN A 198 2.11 9.85 -15.26
N LEU A 199 0.96 9.48 -14.68
CA LEU A 199 0.36 8.19 -14.94
C LEU A 199 -0.11 8.12 -16.40
N THR A 200 0.18 7.01 -17.07
CA THR A 200 -0.29 6.71 -18.43
C THR A 200 -1.17 5.46 -18.38
N ASP A 201 -2.10 5.32 -19.33
CA ASP A 201 -3.11 4.25 -19.35
C ASP A 201 -2.54 2.82 -19.34
N ASN A 202 -1.26 2.66 -19.67
CA ASN A 202 -0.59 1.36 -19.75
C ASN A 202 0.04 0.89 -18.42
N ILE A 203 0.04 1.73 -17.38
CA ILE A 203 0.67 1.38 -16.09
C ILE A 203 -0.24 0.44 -15.31
N LYS A 204 0.27 -0.76 -15.01
CA LYS A 204 -0.42 -1.71 -14.14
C LYS A 204 -0.24 -1.31 -12.67
N LEU A 205 -1.34 -1.18 -11.95
CA LEU A 205 -1.34 -0.94 -10.51
C LEU A 205 -1.11 -2.26 -9.77
N ILE A 206 0.10 -2.46 -9.26
CA ILE A 206 0.53 -3.70 -8.60
C ILE A 206 1.29 -3.41 -7.29
N GLY A 207 1.42 -4.43 -6.45
CA GLY A 207 2.15 -4.37 -5.19
C GLY A 207 1.31 -3.83 -4.01
N PRO A 208 1.96 -3.44 -2.90
CA PRO A 208 1.30 -3.16 -1.62
C PRO A 208 0.40 -1.92 -1.66
N VAL A 209 0.59 -1.03 -2.64
CA VAL A 209 -0.27 0.15 -2.84
C VAL A 209 -1.73 -0.22 -3.05
N THR A 210 -2.00 -1.38 -3.66
CA THR A 210 -3.35 -1.89 -3.92
C THR A 210 -4.13 -2.23 -2.64
N LEU A 211 -3.44 -2.39 -1.51
CA LEU A 211 -4.02 -2.70 -0.20
C LEU A 211 -4.37 -1.44 0.61
N LEU A 212 -3.85 -0.26 0.24
CA LEU A 212 -4.11 1.00 0.95
C LEU A 212 -5.61 1.32 1.13
N PRO A 213 -6.50 1.12 0.14
CA PRO A 213 -7.93 1.40 0.29
C PRO A 213 -8.63 0.57 1.37
N GLU A 214 -8.00 -0.49 1.87
CA GLU A 214 -8.54 -1.36 2.90
C GLU A 214 -8.18 -0.92 4.33
N ILE A 215 -7.18 -0.05 4.48
CA ILE A 215 -6.73 0.45 5.79
C ILE A 215 -6.89 1.97 5.94
N ALA A 216 -7.13 2.70 4.85
CA ALA A 216 -7.17 4.15 4.82
C ALA A 216 -8.58 4.68 4.56
N ASP A 217 -9.33 4.92 5.63
CA ASP A 217 -10.69 5.47 5.55
C ASP A 217 -10.75 7.00 5.67
N GLY A 218 -9.67 7.66 6.07
CA GLY A 218 -9.62 9.10 6.31
C GLY A 218 -8.53 9.81 5.50
N CYS A 219 -7.54 10.35 6.20
CA CYS A 219 -6.44 11.09 5.59
C CYS A 219 -5.32 10.16 5.10
N ILE A 220 -4.74 10.48 3.95
CA ILE A 220 -3.52 9.90 3.41
C ILE A 220 -2.52 11.05 3.23
N ILE A 221 -1.28 10.84 3.64
CA ILE A 221 -0.17 11.79 3.41
C ILE A 221 0.82 11.12 2.47
N THR A 222 1.37 11.85 1.51
CA THR A 222 2.42 11.34 0.64
C THR A 222 3.41 12.42 0.24
N THR A 223 4.66 12.02 0.00
CA THR A 223 5.70 12.86 -0.61
C THR A 223 5.78 12.67 -2.13
N ASN A 224 4.91 11.82 -2.69
CA ASN A 224 4.99 11.42 -4.10
C ASN A 224 4.31 12.44 -5.00
N PHE A 225 4.86 12.62 -6.20
CA PHE A 225 4.26 13.46 -7.26
C PHE A 225 3.21 12.71 -8.09
N ASP A 226 3.40 11.40 -8.29
CA ASP A 226 2.52 10.56 -9.10
C ASP A 226 1.11 10.43 -8.52
N CYS A 227 0.17 9.98 -9.36
CA CYS A 227 -1.25 9.80 -9.00
C CYS A 227 -1.61 8.33 -8.67
N VAL A 228 -0.64 7.48 -8.32
CA VAL A 228 -0.88 6.03 -8.15
C VAL A 228 -1.90 5.76 -7.04
N ILE A 229 -1.77 6.45 -5.90
CA ILE A 229 -2.69 6.29 -4.77
C ILE A 229 -4.11 6.65 -5.21
N GLU A 230 -4.28 7.80 -5.85
CA GLU A 230 -5.55 8.33 -6.33
C GLU A 230 -6.25 7.33 -7.26
N THR A 231 -5.52 6.78 -8.23
CA THR A 231 -6.06 5.80 -9.18
C THR A 231 -6.44 4.49 -8.50
N VAL A 232 -5.62 3.98 -7.57
CA VAL A 232 -5.95 2.75 -6.82
C VAL A 232 -7.25 2.92 -6.02
N PHE A 233 -7.46 4.08 -5.41
CA PHE A 233 -8.70 4.37 -4.67
C PHE A 233 -9.91 4.49 -5.60
N GLN A 234 -9.71 5.06 -6.79
CA GLN A 234 -10.74 5.14 -7.82
C GLN A 234 -11.16 3.74 -8.31
N ASP A 235 -10.18 2.86 -8.60
CA ASP A 235 -10.42 1.48 -9.07
C ASP A 235 -11.14 0.61 -8.04
N LYS A 236 -10.93 0.89 -6.74
CA LYS A 236 -11.63 0.23 -5.63
C LYS A 236 -12.96 0.89 -5.26
N LEU A 237 -13.48 1.82 -6.07
CA LEU A 237 -14.74 2.55 -5.85
C LEU A 237 -14.76 3.32 -4.51
N LYS A 238 -13.59 3.77 -4.05
CA LYS A 238 -13.38 4.53 -2.80
C LYS A 238 -12.71 5.87 -3.10
N PRO A 239 -13.26 6.73 -3.98
CA PRO A 239 -12.56 7.91 -4.47
C PRO A 239 -12.16 8.88 -3.36
N ILE A 240 -11.02 9.54 -3.57
CA ILE A 240 -10.54 10.64 -2.74
C ILE A 240 -11.39 11.89 -3.06
N ARG A 241 -11.78 12.64 -2.02
CA ARG A 241 -12.68 13.80 -2.13
C ARG A 241 -12.03 15.12 -1.74
N GLY A 242 -10.98 15.09 -0.92
CA GLY A 242 -10.23 16.28 -0.50
C GLY A 242 -8.77 16.18 -0.92
N TYR A 243 -8.23 17.27 -1.47
CA TYR A 243 -6.87 17.35 -1.98
C TYR A 243 -6.18 18.58 -1.40
N MET A 244 -4.93 18.43 -0.98
CA MET A 244 -4.03 19.54 -0.67
C MET A 244 -2.65 19.21 -1.23
N HIS A 245 -2.14 20.09 -2.10
CA HIS A 245 -0.83 19.93 -2.76
C HIS A 245 0.11 21.02 -2.29
N GLY A 246 1.20 20.65 -1.63
CA GLY A 246 2.23 21.56 -1.12
C GLY A 246 1.64 22.75 -0.35
N ILE A 247 1.94 23.96 -0.83
CA ILE A 247 1.55 25.24 -0.22
C ILE A 247 0.25 25.84 -0.78
N GLN A 248 -0.54 25.06 -1.53
CA GLN A 248 -1.75 25.54 -2.18
C GLN A 248 -2.75 26.12 -1.16
N SER A 249 -2.96 27.44 -1.23
CA SER A 249 -3.71 28.21 -0.22
C SER A 249 -5.22 28.00 -0.30
N GLN A 250 -5.74 27.73 -1.50
CA GLN A 250 -7.15 27.41 -1.72
C GLN A 250 -7.30 25.92 -2.01
N ASN A 251 -7.72 25.17 -1.00
CA ASN A 251 -7.96 23.74 -1.13
C ASN A 251 -9.22 23.33 -0.33
N GLN A 252 -9.84 22.22 -0.71
CA GLN A 252 -11.02 21.68 -0.03
C GLN A 252 -10.65 20.64 1.04
N PHE A 253 -9.36 20.47 1.35
CA PHE A 253 -8.86 19.40 2.19
C PHE A 253 -9.41 19.47 3.62
N VAL A 254 -9.25 20.60 4.31
CA VAL A 254 -9.66 20.72 5.73
C VAL A 254 -11.18 20.54 5.90
N PRO A 255 -12.07 21.19 5.11
CA PRO A 255 -13.50 20.96 5.21
C PRO A 255 -13.89 19.49 4.97
N LYS A 256 -13.29 18.84 3.97
CA LYS A 256 -13.55 17.43 3.65
C LYS A 256 -13.05 16.49 4.74
N LEU A 257 -11.86 16.75 5.28
CA LEU A 257 -11.29 15.98 6.37
C LEU A 257 -12.19 16.00 7.61
N ILE A 258 -12.74 17.18 7.96
CA ILE A 258 -13.67 17.33 9.10
C ILE A 258 -14.99 16.58 8.85
N GLN A 259 -15.43 16.46 7.59
CA GLN A 259 -16.61 15.67 7.20
C GLN A 259 -16.38 14.15 7.27
N GLY A 260 -15.15 13.70 7.59
CA GLY A 260 -14.79 12.29 7.58
C GLY A 260 -14.64 11.72 6.17
N GLU A 261 -14.46 12.58 5.16
CA GLU A 261 -14.22 12.16 3.78
C GLU A 261 -12.75 11.76 3.58
N ARG A 262 -12.51 10.88 2.59
CA ARG A 262 -11.14 10.50 2.22
C ARG A 262 -10.41 11.68 1.60
N CYS A 263 -9.26 12.01 2.17
CA CYS A 263 -8.46 13.15 1.75
C CYS A 263 -7.00 12.75 1.54
N ILE A 264 -6.33 13.40 0.59
CA ILE A 264 -4.89 13.24 0.34
C ILE A 264 -4.15 14.56 0.49
N LEU A 265 -3.06 14.51 1.24
CA LEU A 265 -2.10 15.60 1.41
C LEU A 265 -0.79 15.20 0.71
N LYS A 266 -0.47 15.88 -0.39
CA LYS A 266 0.78 15.67 -1.14
C LYS A 266 1.78 16.75 -0.74
N LEU A 267 2.79 16.40 0.03
CA LEU A 267 3.71 17.36 0.66
C LEU A 267 4.57 18.11 -0.35
N HIS A 268 5.08 17.42 -1.38
CA HIS A 268 5.98 18.03 -2.36
C HIS A 268 5.25 18.59 -3.59
N GLY A 269 3.93 18.47 -3.67
CA GLY A 269 3.11 18.92 -4.79
C GLY A 269 2.56 17.78 -5.63
N ASP A 270 1.97 18.13 -6.77
CA ASP A 270 1.30 17.20 -7.67
C ASP A 270 1.79 17.36 -9.11
N VAL A 271 2.01 16.24 -9.81
CA VAL A 271 2.55 16.23 -11.18
C VAL A 271 1.71 17.03 -12.18
N SER A 272 0.41 17.20 -11.93
CA SER A 272 -0.49 17.95 -12.81
C SER A 272 -0.34 19.47 -12.69
N ASP A 273 0.16 19.96 -11.55
CA ASP A 273 0.28 21.40 -11.24
C ASP A 273 1.68 21.76 -10.71
N PRO A 274 2.59 22.20 -11.60
CA PRO A 274 3.95 22.61 -11.23
C PRO A 274 4.03 23.75 -10.21
N SER A 275 2.98 24.57 -10.07
CA SER A 275 2.96 25.66 -9.09
C SER A 275 2.93 25.15 -7.64
N THR A 276 2.59 23.87 -7.45
CA THR A 276 2.51 23.22 -6.14
C THR A 276 3.83 22.57 -5.70
N TYR A 277 4.83 22.53 -6.59
CA TYR A 277 6.08 21.85 -6.34
C TYR A 277 6.89 22.49 -5.21
N ILE A 278 7.53 21.65 -4.39
CA ILE A 278 8.45 22.07 -3.33
C ILE A 278 9.83 21.47 -3.59
N PHE A 279 10.74 22.25 -4.20
CA PHE A 279 12.10 21.85 -4.53
C PHE A 279 13.19 22.74 -3.92
N SER A 280 12.89 24.02 -3.68
CA SER A 280 13.88 25.01 -3.19
C SER A 280 13.74 25.29 -1.71
N GLU A 281 14.83 25.73 -1.07
CA GLU A 281 14.84 26.16 0.33
C GLU A 281 13.76 27.22 0.60
N ASN A 282 13.57 28.19 -0.31
CA ASN A 282 12.54 29.21 -0.16
C ASN A 282 11.12 28.60 -0.13
N GLN A 283 10.83 27.61 -0.97
CA GLN A 283 9.54 26.91 -0.94
C GLN A 283 9.37 26.11 0.36
N TYR A 284 10.44 25.49 0.89
CA TYR A 284 10.40 24.84 2.20
C TYR A 284 10.17 25.86 3.32
N LYS A 285 10.82 27.02 3.29
CA LYS A 285 10.61 28.11 4.25
C LYS A 285 9.18 28.65 4.19
N ASP A 286 8.63 28.78 2.99
CA ASP A 286 7.24 29.19 2.81
C ASP A 286 6.25 28.15 3.33
N ALA A 287 6.58 26.86 3.21
CA ALA A 287 5.75 25.75 3.64
C ALA A 287 5.81 25.49 5.15
N TYR A 288 7.01 25.55 5.73
CA TYR A 288 7.29 25.12 7.10
C TYR A 288 7.69 26.26 8.05
N GLY A 289 8.33 27.32 7.57
CA GLY A 289 8.88 28.45 8.34
C GLY A 289 10.35 28.71 8.05
N GLU A 290 10.80 29.96 8.27
CA GLU A 290 12.17 30.42 7.95
C GLU A 290 13.22 29.93 8.97
N ASP A 291 12.94 30.13 10.27
CA ASP A 291 13.83 29.79 11.39
C ASP A 291 13.17 28.75 12.31
N GLY A 292 12.71 27.64 11.72
CA GLY A 292 12.03 26.55 12.40
C GLY A 292 10.57 26.39 12.00
N ILE A 293 9.82 25.58 12.76
CA ILE A 293 8.44 25.23 12.41
C ILE A 293 7.48 26.34 12.82
N ASP A 294 6.92 27.02 11.82
CA ASP A 294 5.85 27.99 11.95
C ASP A 294 4.49 27.32 11.73
N TYR A 295 3.76 27.11 12.82
CA TYR A 295 2.41 26.51 12.81
C TYR A 295 1.31 27.45 12.30
N THR A 296 1.63 28.68 11.90
CA THR A 296 0.70 29.55 11.16
C THR A 296 0.64 29.20 9.68
N LYS A 297 1.68 28.55 9.14
CA LYS A 297 1.73 28.08 7.75
C LYS A 297 0.72 26.93 7.54
N PRO A 298 0.02 26.89 6.38
CA PRO A 298 -1.01 25.89 6.14
C PRO A 298 -0.54 24.44 6.29
N LEU A 299 0.64 24.12 5.74
CA LEU A 299 1.17 22.76 5.74
C LEU A 299 1.55 22.31 7.16
N SER A 300 2.34 23.12 7.87
CA SER A 300 2.72 22.86 9.28
C SER A 300 1.50 22.69 10.19
N LYS A 301 0.48 23.55 10.01
CA LYS A 301 -0.75 23.49 10.80
C LYS A 301 -1.52 22.18 10.58
N VAL A 302 -1.71 21.79 9.32
CA VAL A 302 -2.43 20.57 8.97
C VAL A 302 -1.66 19.33 9.41
N LEU A 303 -0.34 19.27 9.18
CA LEU A 303 0.50 18.17 9.63
C LEU A 303 0.47 18.01 11.15
N ARG A 304 0.58 19.11 11.91
CA ARG A 304 0.44 19.07 13.37
C ARG A 304 -0.91 18.53 13.77
N GLN A 305 -2.00 18.98 13.14
CA GLN A 305 -3.34 18.50 13.46
C GLN A 305 -3.49 16.99 13.20
N ILE A 306 -2.99 16.47 12.08
CA ILE A 306 -3.07 15.03 11.77
C ILE A 306 -2.23 14.24 12.79
N PHE A 307 -1.00 14.69 13.05
CA PHE A 307 -0.09 14.03 13.98
C PHE A 307 -0.65 13.92 15.41
N ILE A 308 -1.32 14.95 15.92
CA ILE A 308 -1.92 14.89 17.27
C ILE A 308 -3.20 14.07 17.35
N SER A 309 -3.92 13.88 16.22
CA SER A 309 -5.28 13.30 16.23
C SER A 309 -5.36 11.87 15.70
N HIS A 310 -4.39 11.46 14.88
CA HIS A 310 -4.36 10.15 14.24
C HIS A 310 -3.02 9.46 14.47
N SER A 311 -3.04 8.13 14.54
CA SER A 311 -1.82 7.34 14.43
C SER A 311 -1.35 7.38 12.98
N LEU A 312 -0.09 7.75 12.76
CA LEU A 312 0.50 7.72 11.42
C LEU A 312 1.02 6.31 11.15
N LEU A 313 0.89 5.84 9.92
CA LEU A 313 1.50 4.60 9.45
C LEU A 313 2.44 4.90 8.29
N PHE A 314 3.74 4.91 8.56
CA PHE A 314 4.77 5.20 7.56
C PHE A 314 5.08 3.96 6.71
N LEU A 315 4.97 4.11 5.38
CA LEU A 315 5.04 3.04 4.39
C LEU A 315 5.85 3.48 3.17
N GLY A 316 6.85 2.69 2.77
CA GLY A 316 7.63 2.96 1.55
C GLY A 316 8.42 4.28 1.57
N CYS A 317 8.59 4.88 2.75
CA CYS A 317 9.40 6.08 2.96
C CYS A 317 10.62 5.71 3.82
N SER A 318 11.80 6.23 3.48
CA SER A 318 13.03 5.99 4.24
C SER A 318 13.04 6.72 5.59
N LEU A 319 12.11 7.67 5.80
CA LEU A 319 12.09 8.59 6.94
C LEU A 319 13.45 9.26 7.17
N SER A 320 14.24 9.41 6.10
CA SER A 320 15.50 10.16 6.13
C SER A 320 15.20 11.62 6.46
N GLN A 321 16.19 12.34 7.00
CA GLN A 321 16.02 13.69 7.56
C GLN A 321 15.27 14.59 6.57
N ASP A 322 14.00 14.85 6.88
CA ASP A 322 13.10 15.73 6.15
C ASP A 322 12.45 16.67 7.16
N MET A 323 12.01 17.84 6.71
CA MET A 323 11.34 18.85 7.52
C MET A 323 10.12 18.30 8.26
N THR A 324 9.45 17.31 7.67
CA THR A 324 8.36 16.57 8.30
C THR A 324 8.79 15.89 9.60
N MET A 325 9.95 15.23 9.64
CA MET A 325 10.46 14.57 10.85
C MET A 325 10.90 15.59 11.91
N THR A 326 11.45 16.73 11.48
CA THR A 326 11.76 17.86 12.37
C THR A 326 10.49 18.40 13.03
N LEU A 327 9.40 18.53 12.27
CA LEU A 327 8.08 18.94 12.78
C LEU A 327 7.54 17.94 13.81
N PHE A 328 7.58 16.64 13.52
CA PHE A 328 7.10 15.63 14.47
C PHE A 328 7.92 15.62 15.76
N LYS A 329 9.26 15.75 15.64
CA LYS A 329 10.13 15.87 16.80
C LYS A 329 9.80 17.11 17.64
N ASP A 330 9.60 18.27 17.02
CA ASP A 330 9.20 19.50 17.73
C ASP A 330 7.89 19.33 18.50
N ILE A 331 6.88 18.66 17.91
CA ILE A 331 5.60 18.39 18.60
C ILE A 331 5.80 17.48 19.82
N VAL A 332 6.58 16.40 19.67
CA VAL A 332 6.85 15.45 20.75
C VAL A 332 7.67 16.10 21.88
N ASP A 333 8.70 16.86 21.52
CA ASP A 333 9.60 17.52 22.48
C ASP A 333 8.87 18.60 23.30
N LYS A 334 7.93 19.33 22.67
CA LYS A 334 7.10 20.33 23.35
C LYS A 334 6.12 19.74 24.36
N ARG A 335 5.73 18.46 24.22
CA ARG A 335 4.80 17.74 25.12
C ARG A 335 3.49 18.48 25.40
N GLU A 336 3.04 19.32 24.46
CA GLU A 336 1.81 20.10 24.57
C GLU A 336 0.55 19.22 24.48
N PHE A 337 0.65 18.06 23.84
CA PHE A 337 -0.47 17.18 23.56
C PHE A 337 -0.19 15.75 24.04
N ASN A 338 -1.27 15.04 24.36
CA ASN A 338 -1.22 13.58 24.46
C ASN A 338 -1.34 12.98 23.07
N ILE A 339 -0.21 12.61 22.49
CA ILE A 339 -0.09 12.13 21.11
C ILE A 339 -0.22 10.59 21.10
N PRO A 340 -1.00 9.99 20.19
CA PRO A 340 -1.05 8.54 20.04
C PRO A 340 0.30 7.97 19.59
N ASP A 341 0.48 6.66 19.72
CA ASP A 341 1.63 6.01 19.08
C ASP A 341 1.44 6.01 17.56
N HIS A 342 2.54 6.24 16.84
CA HIS A 342 2.66 6.11 15.39
C HIS A 342 3.40 4.82 15.05
N TYR A 343 3.30 4.37 13.81
CA TYR A 343 3.85 3.10 13.36
C TYR A 343 4.61 3.28 12.06
N ALA A 344 5.63 2.47 11.83
CA ALA A 344 6.35 2.43 10.56
C ALA A 344 6.65 0.99 10.18
N ILE A 345 6.44 0.59 8.92
CA ILE A 345 6.90 -0.72 8.43
C ILE A 345 8.11 -0.48 7.53
N LEU A 346 9.29 -0.89 8.00
CA LEU A 346 10.57 -0.49 7.41
C LEU A 346 11.51 -1.68 7.19
N PRO A 347 12.33 -1.65 6.12
CA PRO A 347 13.35 -2.67 5.93
C PRO A 347 14.42 -2.55 7.03
N LYS A 348 14.82 -3.69 7.59
CA LYS A 348 15.89 -3.76 8.60
C LYS A 348 17.23 -3.45 7.96
N HIS A 349 17.97 -2.48 8.50
CA HIS A 349 19.33 -2.18 8.06
C HIS A 349 20.28 -3.33 8.40
N LYS A 350 21.20 -3.66 7.47
CA LYS A 350 22.22 -4.70 7.67
C LYS A 350 23.28 -4.29 8.72
N ASN A 351 23.58 -3.00 8.81
CA ASN A 351 24.52 -2.46 9.80
C ASN A 351 23.78 -2.22 11.12
N HIS A 352 24.33 -2.76 12.21
CA HIS A 352 23.71 -2.71 13.53
C HIS A 352 23.73 -1.30 14.15
N GLU A 353 24.78 -0.52 13.94
CA GLU A 353 24.87 0.85 14.47
C GLU A 353 23.85 1.76 13.80
N THR A 354 23.73 1.68 12.47
CA THR A 354 22.74 2.48 11.73
C THR A 354 21.32 2.05 12.05
N PHE A 355 21.08 0.74 12.23
CA PHE A 355 19.81 0.20 12.71
C PHE A 355 19.43 0.77 14.08
N LEU A 356 20.30 0.66 15.08
CA LEU A 356 20.03 1.13 16.44
C LEU A 356 19.84 2.64 16.52
N ALA A 357 20.65 3.41 15.78
CA ALA A 357 20.50 4.86 15.70
C ALA A 357 19.13 5.24 15.11
N LYS A 358 18.70 4.54 14.05
CA LYS A 358 17.41 4.77 13.41
C LYS A 358 16.24 4.37 14.32
N GLU A 359 16.32 3.22 14.96
CA GLU A 359 15.32 2.75 15.91
C GLU A 359 15.15 3.74 17.07
N THR A 360 16.25 4.19 17.66
CA THR A 360 16.25 5.20 18.73
C THR A 360 15.62 6.51 18.25
N GLN A 361 15.96 6.97 17.03
CA GLN A 361 15.38 8.17 16.44
C GLN A 361 13.85 8.06 16.31
N LEU A 362 13.34 6.93 15.81
CA LEU A 362 11.91 6.70 15.61
C LEU A 362 11.17 6.63 16.94
N LEU A 363 11.69 5.87 17.91
CA LEU A 363 11.08 5.74 19.24
C LEU A 363 11.02 7.10 19.97
N ASN A 364 12.07 7.93 19.86
CA ASN A 364 12.09 9.29 20.40
C ASN A 364 11.03 10.22 19.78
N THR A 365 10.51 9.87 18.61
CA THR A 365 9.42 10.61 17.93
C THR A 365 8.08 9.91 18.03
N LYS A 366 7.90 8.98 19.00
CA LYS A 366 6.67 8.21 19.22
C LYS A 366 6.29 7.30 18.03
N ILE A 367 7.25 6.97 17.17
CA ILE A 367 7.07 6.05 16.06
C ILE A 367 7.61 4.68 16.48
N ARG A 368 6.74 3.68 16.55
CA ARG A 368 7.06 2.30 16.86
C ARG A 368 7.30 1.53 15.55
N PRO A 369 8.55 1.20 15.20
CA PRO A 369 8.86 0.52 13.95
C PRO A 369 8.48 -0.97 14.00
N ILE A 370 8.14 -1.50 12.83
CA ILE A 370 8.00 -2.92 12.52
C ILE A 370 9.01 -3.20 11.40
N TRP A 371 10.11 -3.82 11.79
CA TRP A 371 11.24 -4.13 10.93
C TRP A 371 10.99 -5.43 10.17
N TYR A 372 11.27 -5.43 8.87
CA TYR A 372 11.20 -6.63 8.04
C TYR A 372 12.51 -6.86 7.28
N SER A 373 12.87 -8.11 7.03
CA SER A 373 14.01 -8.46 6.20
C SER A 373 13.70 -8.26 4.72
N VAL A 374 14.66 -7.75 3.97
CA VAL A 374 14.60 -7.65 2.50
C VAL A 374 15.32 -8.85 1.91
N GLY A 375 14.73 -9.48 0.88
CA GLY A 375 15.36 -10.59 0.17
C GLY A 375 16.65 -10.19 -0.56
N GLU A 376 17.42 -11.18 -1.02
CA GLU A 376 18.72 -10.94 -1.71
C GLU A 376 18.57 -10.08 -2.98
N ASP A 377 17.44 -10.22 -3.69
CA ASP A 377 17.10 -9.45 -4.90
C ASP A 377 16.40 -8.11 -4.62
N GLU A 378 16.59 -7.54 -3.42
CA GLU A 378 15.87 -6.34 -2.96
C GLU A 378 14.34 -6.49 -2.97
N ASN A 379 13.86 -7.73 -2.90
CA ASN A 379 12.44 -8.03 -2.94
C ASN A 379 11.78 -7.75 -1.57
N HIS A 380 10.69 -6.98 -1.60
CA HIS A 380 9.91 -6.59 -0.43
C HIS A 380 8.65 -7.44 -0.21
N GLN A 381 8.64 -8.71 -0.62
CA GLN A 381 7.52 -9.65 -0.41
C GLN A 381 7.00 -9.68 1.03
N LEU A 382 7.88 -9.61 2.03
CA LEU A 382 7.47 -9.63 3.45
C LEU A 382 6.66 -8.37 3.83
N LEU A 383 6.90 -7.22 3.20
CA LEU A 383 6.08 -6.02 3.37
C LEU A 383 4.66 -6.27 2.83
N GLU A 384 4.53 -6.88 1.66
CA GLU A 384 3.22 -7.23 1.09
C GLU A 384 2.48 -8.22 1.98
N ALA A 385 3.17 -9.24 2.49
CA ALA A 385 2.61 -10.23 3.41
C ALA A 385 2.16 -9.60 4.74
N LEU A 386 2.98 -8.72 5.33
CA LEU A 386 2.61 -7.96 6.54
C LEU A 386 1.40 -7.05 6.31
N MET A 387 1.32 -6.38 5.16
CA MET A 387 0.19 -5.54 4.79
C MET A 387 -1.08 -6.37 4.58
N GLN A 388 -0.98 -7.54 3.94
CA GLN A 388 -2.11 -8.44 3.74
C GLN A 388 -2.62 -9.00 5.07
N LEU A 389 -1.72 -9.43 5.96
CA LEU A 389 -2.05 -9.84 7.31
C LEU A 389 -2.75 -8.72 8.10
N LEU A 390 -2.24 -7.48 8.00
CA LEU A 390 -2.83 -6.31 8.65
C LEU A 390 -4.28 -6.10 8.19
N VAL A 391 -4.54 -6.16 6.87
CA VAL A 391 -5.87 -6.03 6.29
C VAL A 391 -6.80 -7.13 6.76
N ASP A 392 -6.36 -8.39 6.72
CA ASP A 392 -7.19 -9.54 7.08
C ASP A 392 -7.50 -9.57 8.58
N CYS A 393 -6.53 -9.22 9.43
CA CYS A 393 -6.76 -9.05 10.87
C CYS A 393 -7.72 -7.89 11.17
N ALA A 394 -7.58 -6.75 10.48
CA ALA A 394 -8.46 -5.61 10.66
C ALA A 394 -9.92 -5.93 10.25
N LYS A 395 -10.11 -6.78 9.25
CA LYS A 395 -11.43 -7.26 8.81
C LYS A 395 -11.97 -8.45 9.62
N GLY A 396 -11.22 -8.95 10.60
CA GLY A 396 -11.61 -10.11 11.41
C GLY A 396 -11.50 -11.45 10.69
N LYS A 397 -10.84 -11.50 9.52
CA LYS A 397 -10.59 -12.71 8.73
C LYS A 397 -9.45 -13.55 9.31
N ALA A 398 -8.44 -12.89 9.88
CA ALA A 398 -7.32 -13.52 10.56
C ALA A 398 -7.28 -13.12 12.04
N ARG A 399 -6.78 -14.01 12.91
CA ARG A 399 -6.63 -13.73 14.35
C ARG A 399 -5.16 -13.78 14.74
N LEU A 400 -4.72 -12.78 15.49
CA LEU A 400 -3.44 -12.81 16.18
C LEU A 400 -3.62 -13.67 17.44
N GLN A 401 -2.80 -14.71 17.60
CA GLN A 401 -2.68 -15.42 18.87
C GLN A 401 -1.63 -14.66 19.68
N LEU A 402 -2.08 -13.91 20.69
CA LEU A 402 -1.23 -13.13 21.59
C LEU A 402 -0.79 -13.95 22.80
#